data_AF-A0A931ZYF6-F1
#
_entry.id   AF-A0A931ZYF6-F1
#
_cell.length_a   1.000
_cell.length_b   1.000
_cell.length_c   1.000
_cell.angle_alpha   90.00
_cell.angle_beta   90.00
_cell.angle_gamma   90.00
#
_symmetry.space_group_name_H-M   'P 1'
#
loop_
_entity.id
_entity.type
_entity.pdbx_description
1 polymer ?
#
loop_
_entity_poly.entity_id
_entity_poly.type
_entity_poly.pdbx_seq_one_letter_code
_entity_poly.pdbx_strand_id
1 'polypeptide(L)'
;MGIGIAAVALTVALAGALVPVFSGANVLTLLLRVEDLADTRVLALALAFSLASFFNAIALYLVAARDLRDGFHREVTPALTKMFGAAGALVLVTYGGLKVLAAVVNMQSTLGVFTQGVGAAVMGLAAYGVAAYALGCREMMIVAPVVRRLAFWREFVPAAIREEEDLR
;
A
#
# COMPACT_ATOMS: atom_id res chain seq x y z
N MET A 1 24.16 13.49 -2.84
CA MET A 1 24.36 12.93 -1.47
C MET A 1 23.67 13.73 -0.36
N GLY A 2 23.57 15.07 -0.45
CA GLY A 2 22.98 15.88 0.64
C GLY A 2 21.49 15.65 0.95
N ILE A 3 20.65 15.42 -0.09
CA ILE A 3 19.20 15.26 0.09
C ILE A 3 18.85 13.99 0.89
N GLY A 4 19.57 12.89 0.66
CA GLY A 4 19.35 11.63 1.39
C GLY A 4 19.69 11.72 2.87
N ILE A 5 20.79 12.40 3.20
CA ILE A 5 21.19 12.62 4.60
C ILE A 5 20.18 13.54 5.31
N ALA A 6 19.68 14.57 4.62
CA ALA A 6 18.64 15.46 5.15
C ALA A 6 17.32 14.72 5.39
N ALA A 7 16.91 13.82 4.50
CA ALA A 7 15.70 13.01 4.64
C ALA A 7 15.80 12.02 5.81
N VAL A 8 16.95 11.36 5.96
CA VAL A 8 17.20 10.45 7.10
C VAL A 8 17.22 11.23 8.41
N ALA A 9 17.89 12.38 8.45
CA ALA A 9 17.90 13.26 9.63
C ALA A 9 16.50 13.76 9.99
N LEU A 10 15.69 14.12 8.99
CA LEU A 10 14.29 14.51 9.18
C LEU A 10 13.45 13.35 9.71
N THR A 11 13.65 12.14 9.20
CA THR A 11 12.94 10.94 9.67
C THR A 11 13.28 10.62 11.12
N VAL A 12 14.57 10.68 11.48
CA VAL A 12 15.03 10.45 12.87
C VAL A 12 14.52 11.55 13.80
N ALA A 13 14.52 12.81 13.35
CA ALA A 13 13.99 13.94 14.13
C ALA A 13 12.47 13.85 14.35
N LEU A 14 11.71 13.53 13.29
CA LEU A 14 10.25 13.33 13.38
C LEU A 14 9.91 12.14 14.26
N ALA A 15 10.60 11.01 14.11
CA ALA A 15 10.40 9.85 14.96
C ALA A 15 10.70 10.17 16.43
N GLY A 16 11.82 10.84 16.70
CA GLY A 16 12.20 11.27 18.06
C GLY A 16 11.20 12.26 18.68
N ALA A 17 10.63 13.17 17.88
CA ALA A 17 9.61 14.11 18.35
C ALA A 17 8.25 13.45 18.59
N LEU A 18 7.90 12.43 17.80
CA LEU A 18 6.65 11.69 17.95
C LEU A 18 6.63 10.77 19.18
N VAL A 19 7.70 10.01 19.42
CA VAL A 19 7.76 9.02 20.52
C VAL A 19 7.27 9.57 21.88
N PRO A 20 7.67 10.76 22.36
CA PRO A 20 7.17 11.29 23.63
C PRO A 20 5.69 11.67 23.56
N VAL A 21 5.20 12.23 22.44
CA VAL A 21 3.78 12.56 22.21
C VAL A 21 2.91 11.32 22.28
N PHE A 22 3.38 10.21 21.71
CA PHE A 22 2.67 8.94 21.70
C PHE A 22 2.80 8.15 23.01
N SER A 23 3.88 8.34 23.78
CA SER A 23 4.06 7.70 25.09
C SER A 23 3.25 8.35 26.22
N GLY A 24 2.95 9.65 26.10
CA GLY A 24 2.29 10.43 27.14
C GLY A 24 0.76 10.44 27.11
N ALA A 25 0.12 9.84 26.10
CA ALA A 25 -1.29 10.13 25.83
C ALA A 25 -2.21 8.90 25.98
N ASN A 26 -3.18 9.03 26.90
CA ASN A 26 -4.45 8.30 26.96
C ASN A 26 -5.20 8.24 25.60
N VAL A 27 -4.79 9.07 24.63
CA VAL A 27 -5.34 9.12 23.28
C VAL A 27 -5.04 7.85 22.48
N LEU A 28 -3.90 7.18 22.72
CA LEU A 28 -3.56 5.95 21.99
C LEU A 28 -4.35 4.75 22.46
N THR A 29 -4.51 4.61 23.77
CA THR A 29 -5.29 3.52 24.37
C THR A 29 -6.76 3.61 23.97
N LEU A 30 -7.32 4.83 23.87
CA LEU A 30 -8.67 5.11 23.39
C LEU A 30 -8.86 4.95 21.87
N LEU A 31 -7.92 5.45 21.04
CA LEU A 31 -8.05 5.35 19.57
C LEU A 31 -7.75 3.95 19.03
N LEU A 32 -6.74 3.26 19.59
CA LEU A 32 -6.36 1.92 19.15
C LEU A 32 -7.15 0.83 19.87
N ARG A 33 -7.97 1.19 20.87
CA ARG A 33 -8.73 0.27 21.74
C ARG A 33 -7.81 -0.81 22.34
N VAL A 34 -6.64 -0.35 22.79
CA VAL A 34 -5.57 -1.16 23.38
C VAL A 34 -5.49 -0.79 24.85
N GLU A 35 -6.45 -1.26 25.64
CA GLU A 35 -6.47 -1.04 27.11
C GLU A 35 -5.76 -2.16 27.88
N ASP A 36 -5.54 -3.33 27.25
CA ASP A 36 -5.15 -4.58 27.94
C ASP A 36 -3.78 -5.15 27.51
N LEU A 37 -2.95 -4.38 26.80
CA LEU A 37 -1.61 -4.82 26.37
C LEU A 37 -0.53 -4.28 27.32
N ALA A 38 0.25 -5.19 27.90
CA ALA A 38 1.30 -4.90 28.88
C ALA A 38 2.42 -3.98 28.38
N ASP A 39 2.59 -3.83 27.06
CA ASP A 39 3.62 -2.95 26.47
C ASP A 39 3.12 -2.19 25.23
N THR A 40 2.32 -1.15 25.47
CA THR A 40 1.86 -0.20 24.44
C THR A 40 3.02 0.59 23.80
N ARG A 41 4.24 0.55 24.37
CA ARG A 41 5.38 1.31 23.85
C ARG A 41 5.88 0.74 22.52
N VAL A 42 5.84 -0.57 22.34
CA VAL A 42 6.22 -1.21 21.07
C VAL A 42 5.28 -0.78 19.94
N LEU A 43 3.98 -0.71 20.22
CA LEU A 43 2.98 -0.26 19.25
C LEU A 43 3.13 1.23 18.94
N ALA A 44 3.36 2.05 19.97
CA ALA A 44 3.63 3.49 19.81
C ALA A 44 4.88 3.74 18.96
N LEU A 45 5.94 2.94 19.12
CA LEU A 45 7.16 3.04 18.33
C LEU A 45 6.92 2.68 16.85
N ALA A 46 6.20 1.59 16.58
CA ALA A 46 5.85 1.18 15.22
C ALA A 46 4.99 2.24 14.51
N LEU A 47 4.02 2.81 15.22
CA LEU A 47 3.17 3.89 14.70
C LEU A 47 3.99 5.17 14.44
N ALA A 48 4.85 5.57 15.38
CA ALA A 48 5.72 6.72 15.23
C ALA A 48 6.65 6.56 14.02
N PHE A 49 7.23 5.37 13.82
CA PHE A 49 8.05 5.07 12.65
C PHE A 49 7.27 5.12 11.34
N SER A 50 6.06 4.56 11.31
CA SER A 50 5.19 4.60 10.12
C SER A 50 4.81 6.05 9.77
N LEU A 51 4.49 6.88 10.76
CA LEU A 51 4.12 8.27 10.52
C LEU A 51 5.33 9.12 10.10
N ALA A 52 6.48 8.91 10.73
CA ALA A 52 7.73 9.56 10.32
C ALA A 52 8.10 9.19 8.87
N SER A 53 7.94 7.92 8.48
CA SER A 53 8.17 7.45 7.11
C SER A 53 7.18 8.09 6.12
N PHE A 54 5.91 8.23 6.50
CA PHE A 54 4.90 8.89 5.69
C PHE A 54 5.23 10.38 5.46
N PHE A 55 5.58 11.11 6.52
CA PHE A 55 6.01 12.51 6.39
C PHE A 55 7.30 12.65 5.60
N ASN A 56 8.25 11.73 5.76
CA ASN A 56 9.48 11.72 4.98
C ASN A 56 9.19 11.51 3.48
N ALA A 57 8.26 10.61 3.13
CA ALA A 57 7.83 10.44 1.74
C ALA A 57 7.20 11.71 1.17
N ILE A 58 6.38 12.43 1.94
CA ILE A 58 5.82 13.73 1.55
C ILE A 58 6.93 14.77 1.36
N ALA A 59 7.86 14.88 2.30
CA ALA A 59 8.97 15.83 2.21
C ALA A 59 9.82 15.58 0.96
N LEU A 60 10.15 14.31 0.69
CA LEU A 60 10.88 13.92 -0.51
C LEU A 60 10.10 14.23 -1.78
N TYR A 61 8.78 13.98 -1.79
CA TYR A 61 7.91 14.35 -2.90
C TYR A 61 7.92 15.86 -3.14
N LEU A 62 7.87 16.69 -2.10
CA LEU A 62 7.90 18.15 -2.22
C LEU A 62 9.25 18.68 -2.73
N VAL A 63 10.37 18.08 -2.29
CA VAL A 63 11.71 18.42 -2.80
C VAL A 63 11.85 18.00 -4.26
N ALA A 64 11.45 16.77 -4.59
CA ALA A 64 11.48 16.26 -5.96
C ALA A 64 10.60 17.09 -6.90
N ALA A 65 9.40 17.47 -6.44
CA ALA A 65 8.50 18.38 -7.12
C ALA A 65 9.12 19.75 -7.41
N ARG A 66 9.95 20.25 -6.49
CA ARG A 66 10.64 21.54 -6.65
C ARG A 66 11.80 21.46 -7.63
N ASP A 67 12.55 20.37 -7.62
CA ASP A 67 13.70 20.15 -8.51
C ASP A 67 13.28 19.75 -9.93
N LEU A 68 12.23 18.92 -10.07
CA LEU A 68 11.66 18.52 -11.36
C LEU A 68 10.53 19.48 -11.77
N ARG A 69 10.90 20.66 -12.28
CA ARG A 69 9.94 21.66 -12.79
C ARG A 69 9.02 21.15 -13.91
N ASP A 70 7.83 21.78 -13.97
CA ASP A 70 6.77 21.84 -15.01
C ASP A 70 6.14 20.55 -15.59
N GLY A 71 6.73 19.37 -15.42
CA GLY A 71 6.15 18.09 -15.88
C GLY A 71 5.67 17.15 -14.77
N PHE A 72 6.39 17.12 -13.64
CA PHE A 72 6.23 16.09 -12.62
C PHE A 72 4.84 16.11 -11.96
N HIS A 73 4.36 17.28 -11.56
CA HIS A 73 3.02 17.41 -10.97
C HIS A 73 1.89 17.04 -11.92
N ARG A 74 2.05 17.34 -13.22
CA ARG A 74 1.01 17.15 -14.23
C ARG A 74 0.79 15.66 -14.53
N GLU A 75 1.80 14.84 -14.36
CA GLU A 75 1.70 13.38 -14.56
C GLU A 75 1.41 12.63 -13.27
N VAL A 76 2.04 13.01 -12.15
CA VAL A 76 1.94 12.26 -10.88
C VAL A 76 0.62 12.51 -10.16
N THR A 77 0.14 13.76 -10.12
CA THR A 77 -1.11 14.09 -9.41
C THR A 77 -2.32 13.32 -9.93
N PRO A 78 -2.60 13.27 -11.26
CA PRO A 78 -3.73 12.48 -11.77
C PRO A 78 -3.53 10.97 -11.61
N ALA A 79 -2.30 10.47 -11.60
CA ALA A 79 -2.04 9.06 -11.32
C ALA A 79 -2.39 8.72 -9.85
N LEU A 80 -1.93 9.54 -8.90
CA LEU A 80 -2.23 9.38 -7.48
C LEU A 80 -3.73 9.45 -7.21
N THR A 81 -4.45 10.43 -7.76
CA THR A 81 -5.90 10.56 -7.51
C THR A 81 -6.68 9.37 -8.04
N LYS A 82 -6.30 8.82 -9.21
CA LYS A 82 -6.89 7.59 -9.74
C LYS A 82 -6.58 6.38 -8.86
N MET A 83 -5.34 6.25 -8.37
CA MET A 83 -4.96 5.18 -7.44
C MET A 83 -5.75 5.25 -6.12
N PHE A 84 -5.91 6.45 -5.54
CA PHE A 84 -6.74 6.66 -4.36
C PHE A 84 -8.22 6.36 -4.64
N GLY A 85 -8.72 6.75 -5.81
CA GLY A 85 -10.08 6.40 -6.25
C GLY A 85 -10.30 4.89 -6.34
N ALA A 86 -9.37 4.15 -6.95
CA ALA A 86 -9.40 2.69 -7.02
C ALA A 86 -9.26 2.04 -5.63
N ALA A 87 -8.43 2.61 -4.75
CA ALA A 87 -8.29 2.15 -3.37
C ALA A 87 -9.60 2.28 -2.58
N GLY A 88 -10.42 3.29 -2.86
CA GLY A 88 -11.77 3.39 -2.31
C GLY A 88 -12.64 2.17 -2.63
N ALA A 89 -12.62 1.71 -3.88
CA ALA A 89 -13.33 0.50 -4.29
C ALA A 89 -12.80 -0.76 -3.57
N LEU A 90 -11.48 -0.87 -3.40
CA LEU A 90 -10.85 -1.93 -2.61
C LEU A 90 -11.41 -1.97 -1.19
N VAL A 91 -11.43 -0.82 -0.50
CA VAL A 91 -11.89 -0.72 0.89
C VAL A 91 -13.37 -1.11 1.00
N LEU A 92 -14.20 -0.56 0.13
CA LEU A 92 -15.65 -0.83 0.13
C LEU A 92 -15.95 -2.31 -0.12
N VAL A 93 -15.31 -2.92 -1.12
CA VAL A 93 -15.56 -4.31 -1.48
C VAL A 93 -14.93 -5.28 -0.46
N THR A 94 -13.75 -4.99 0.06
CA THR A 94 -13.13 -5.83 1.10
C THR A 94 -14.00 -5.83 2.36
N TYR A 95 -14.43 -4.64 2.82
CA TYR A 95 -15.25 -4.53 4.03
C TYR A 95 -16.65 -5.12 3.85
N GLY A 96 -17.29 -4.87 2.70
CA GLY A 96 -18.57 -5.48 2.35
C GLY A 96 -18.45 -7.00 2.22
N GLY A 97 -17.39 -7.48 1.56
CA GLY A 97 -17.06 -8.89 1.42
C GLY A 97 -16.86 -9.60 2.75
N LEU A 98 -16.18 -8.93 3.70
CA LEU A 98 -16.01 -9.44 5.05
C LEU A 98 -17.36 -9.70 5.74
N LYS A 99 -18.32 -8.77 5.60
CA LYS A 99 -19.68 -8.91 6.16
C LYS A 99 -20.54 -9.96 5.47
N VAL A 100 -20.33 -10.21 4.17
CA VAL A 100 -21.06 -11.26 3.45
C VAL A 100 -20.49 -12.63 3.79
N LEU A 101 -19.17 -12.78 3.73
CA LEU A 101 -18.48 -14.03 4.11
C LEU A 101 -18.70 -14.38 5.59
N ALA A 102 -18.88 -13.39 6.44
CA ALA A 102 -19.25 -13.56 7.84
C ALA A 102 -20.51 -14.40 8.07
N ALA A 103 -21.49 -14.34 7.16
CA ALA A 103 -22.74 -15.08 7.26
C ALA A 103 -22.58 -16.55 6.83
N VAL A 104 -21.53 -16.88 6.09
CA VAL A 104 -21.32 -18.19 5.45
C VAL A 104 -20.20 -18.98 6.13
N VAL A 105 -19.23 -18.29 6.73
CA VAL A 105 -18.02 -18.88 7.31
C VAL A 105 -18.08 -18.84 8.84
N ASN A 106 -17.73 -19.96 9.49
CA ASN A 106 -17.71 -20.05 10.94
C ASN A 106 -16.51 -19.28 11.55
N MET A 107 -16.78 -18.11 12.13
CA MET A 107 -15.76 -17.26 12.78
C MET A 107 -15.19 -17.81 14.09
N GLN A 108 -15.76 -18.87 14.66
CA GLN A 108 -15.27 -19.47 15.90
C GLN A 108 -14.04 -20.37 15.67
N SER A 109 -13.64 -20.58 14.40
CA SER A 109 -12.44 -21.34 14.05
C SER A 109 -11.39 -20.42 13.42
N THR A 110 -10.11 -20.66 13.74
CA THR A 110 -8.96 -19.99 13.13
C THR A 110 -8.97 -20.12 11.61
N LEU A 111 -9.35 -21.29 11.08
CA LEU A 111 -9.46 -21.52 9.64
C LEU A 111 -10.62 -20.72 9.03
N GLY A 112 -11.70 -20.51 9.77
CA GLY A 112 -12.82 -19.71 9.32
C GLY A 112 -12.46 -18.23 9.17
N VAL A 113 -11.83 -17.64 10.20
CA VAL A 113 -11.36 -16.24 10.12
C VAL A 113 -10.30 -16.07 9.02
N PHE A 114 -9.39 -17.03 8.88
CA PHE A 114 -8.37 -17.00 7.82
C PHE A 114 -8.99 -17.06 6.42
N THR A 115 -9.90 -18.01 6.16
CA THR A 115 -10.57 -18.14 4.85
C THR A 115 -11.46 -16.95 4.52
N GLN A 116 -12.15 -16.37 5.51
CA GLN A 116 -12.89 -15.13 5.37
C GLN A 116 -11.98 -13.96 5.00
N GLY A 117 -10.85 -13.82 5.69
CA GLY A 117 -9.86 -12.76 5.43
C GLY A 117 -9.26 -12.87 4.03
N VAL A 118 -8.83 -14.07 3.63
CA VAL A 118 -8.28 -14.34 2.30
C VAL A 118 -9.34 -14.11 1.21
N GLY A 119 -10.56 -14.62 1.40
CA GLY A 119 -11.66 -14.43 0.45
C GLY A 119 -12.02 -12.95 0.26
N ALA A 120 -12.13 -12.20 1.35
CA ALA A 120 -12.39 -10.77 1.28
C ALA A 120 -11.24 -9.99 0.63
N ALA A 121 -9.99 -10.36 0.92
CA ALA A 121 -8.82 -9.76 0.29
C ALA A 121 -8.78 -10.01 -1.23
N VAL A 122 -9.10 -11.23 -1.69
CA VAL A 122 -9.16 -11.56 -3.12
C VAL A 122 -10.26 -10.76 -3.82
N MET A 123 -11.46 -10.68 -3.24
CA MET A 123 -12.54 -9.87 -3.81
C MET A 123 -12.19 -8.38 -3.86
N GLY A 124 -11.58 -7.85 -2.79
CA GLY A 124 -11.10 -6.47 -2.73
C GLY A 124 -10.04 -6.16 -3.78
N LEU A 125 -9.07 -7.06 -3.95
CA LEU A 125 -7.99 -6.91 -4.93
C LEU A 125 -8.53 -6.99 -6.36
N ALA A 126 -9.48 -7.89 -6.63
CA ALA A 126 -10.16 -7.95 -7.92
C ALA A 126 -10.92 -6.64 -8.22
N ALA A 127 -11.65 -6.12 -7.24
CA ALA A 127 -12.35 -4.85 -7.36
C ALA A 127 -11.41 -3.66 -7.59
N TYR A 128 -10.26 -3.64 -6.90
CA TYR A 128 -9.21 -2.66 -7.15
C TYR A 128 -8.71 -2.72 -8.59
N GLY A 129 -8.42 -3.94 -9.09
CA GLY A 129 -7.98 -4.15 -10.46
C GLY A 129 -8.97 -3.60 -11.48
N VAL A 130 -10.25 -3.93 -11.29
CA VAL A 130 -11.34 -3.44 -12.16
C VAL A 130 -11.50 -1.93 -12.07
N ALA A 131 -11.50 -1.35 -10.86
CA ALA A 131 -11.64 0.08 -10.66
C ALA A 131 -10.45 0.87 -11.23
N ALA A 132 -9.22 0.41 -11.01
CA ALA A 132 -8.01 1.02 -11.55
C ALA A 132 -7.96 0.93 -13.08
N TYR A 133 -8.43 -0.18 -13.66
CA TYR A 133 -8.56 -0.33 -15.11
C TYR A 133 -9.63 0.63 -15.67
N ALA A 134 -10.79 0.72 -15.02
CA ALA A 134 -11.88 1.62 -15.43
C ALA A 134 -11.49 3.11 -15.33
N LEU A 135 -10.67 3.48 -14.34
CA LEU A 135 -10.13 4.84 -14.19
C LEU A 135 -8.97 5.15 -15.16
N GLY A 136 -8.56 4.18 -15.99
CA GLY A 136 -7.48 4.33 -16.96
C GLY A 136 -6.16 4.67 -16.27
N CYS A 137 -5.82 3.98 -15.18
CA CYS A 137 -4.50 4.06 -14.58
C CYS A 137 -3.48 3.48 -15.57
N ARG A 138 -2.45 4.26 -15.90
CA ARG A 138 -1.44 3.90 -16.90
C ARG A 138 -0.68 2.64 -16.46
N GLU A 139 -0.44 2.53 -15.16
CA GLU A 139 0.18 1.40 -14.48
C GLU A 139 -0.66 0.13 -14.66
N MET A 140 -1.98 0.22 -14.44
CA MET A 140 -2.87 -0.93 -14.61
C MET A 140 -3.05 -1.30 -16.08
N MET A 141 -2.98 -0.34 -17.01
CA MET A 141 -3.00 -0.63 -18.45
C MET A 141 -1.76 -1.38 -18.93
N ILE A 142 -0.62 -1.23 -18.26
CA ILE A 142 0.60 -2.01 -18.52
C ILE A 142 0.52 -3.38 -17.86
N VAL A 143 0.01 -3.46 -16.63
CA VAL A 143 -0.07 -4.69 -15.84
C VAL A 143 -1.19 -5.63 -16.33
N ALA A 144 -2.36 -5.12 -16.68
CA ALA A 144 -3.52 -5.90 -17.13
C ALA A 144 -3.22 -6.86 -18.30
N PRO A 145 -2.53 -6.47 -19.39
CA PRO A 145 -2.20 -7.41 -20.45
C PRO A 145 -1.17 -8.46 -20.02
N VAL A 146 -0.25 -8.14 -19.11
CA VAL A 146 0.71 -9.11 -18.54
C VAL A 146 0.00 -10.12 -17.67
N VAL A 147 -0.86 -9.68 -16.75
CA VAL A 147 -1.67 -10.55 -15.89
C VAL A 147 -2.60 -11.42 -16.73
N ARG A 148 -3.25 -10.87 -17.76
CA ARG A 148 -4.08 -11.65 -18.67
C ARG A 148 -3.28 -12.73 -19.40
N ARG A 149 -2.05 -12.44 -19.80
CA ARG A 149 -1.14 -13.41 -20.47
C ARG A 149 -0.54 -14.43 -19.50
N LEU A 150 -0.32 -14.08 -18.23
CA LEU A 150 0.17 -14.98 -17.20
C LEU A 150 -0.95 -15.93 -16.71
N ALA A 151 -2.16 -15.41 -16.56
CA ALA A 151 -3.36 -16.20 -16.25
C ALA A 151 -3.71 -17.17 -17.39
N PHE A 152 -3.43 -16.79 -18.64
CA PHE A 152 -3.52 -17.64 -19.83
C PHE A 152 -2.13 -18.12 -20.28
N TRP A 153 -1.46 -18.90 -19.43
CA TRP A 153 -0.37 -19.84 -19.73
C TRP A 153 0.15 -19.84 -21.19
N ARG A 154 0.89 -18.80 -21.57
CA ARG A 154 1.79 -18.82 -22.73
C ARG A 154 3.18 -18.58 -22.19
N GLU A 155 4.05 -19.57 -22.38
CA GLU A 155 5.43 -19.60 -21.90
C GLU A 155 6.12 -18.25 -22.10
N PHE A 156 6.59 -17.71 -20.98
CA PHE A 156 7.49 -16.58 -20.97
C PHE A 156 8.84 -17.07 -21.46
N VAL A 157 9.10 -16.97 -22.76
CA VAL A 157 10.47 -17.02 -23.29
C VAL A 157 10.99 -15.59 -23.29
N PRO A 158 11.86 -15.18 -22.35
CA PRO A 158 12.50 -13.89 -22.41
C PRO A 158 13.19 -13.75 -23.77
N ALA A 159 12.96 -12.64 -24.48
CA ALA A 159 13.59 -12.38 -25.77
C ALA A 159 15.13 -12.44 -25.69
N ALA A 160 15.70 -12.26 -24.50
CA ALA A 160 17.14 -12.37 -24.22
C ALA A 160 17.73 -13.78 -24.41
N ILE A 161 16.93 -14.86 -24.37
CA ILE A 161 17.44 -16.23 -24.62
C ILE A 161 17.37 -16.59 -26.11
N ARG A 162 16.58 -15.85 -26.91
CA ARG A 162 16.40 -16.12 -28.33
C ARG A 162 17.60 -15.68 -29.18
N GLU A 163 18.40 -14.72 -28.70
CA GLU A 163 19.61 -14.27 -29.40
C GLU A 163 20.82 -15.20 -29.21
N GLU A 164 20.87 -16.00 -28.14
CA GLU A 164 21.97 -16.97 -27.91
C GLU A 164 21.79 -18.30 -28.66
N GLU A 165 20.57 -18.63 -29.09
CA GLU A 165 20.26 -19.90 -29.78
C GLU A 165 20.37 -19.80 -31.32
N ASP A 166 20.24 -18.60 -31.90
CA ASP A 166 20.49 -18.35 -33.34
C ASP A 166 22.00 -18.24 -33.69
N LEU A 167 22.88 -18.32 -32.69
CA LEU A 167 24.35 -18.22 -32.82
C LEU A 167 25.08 -19.57 -32.63
N ARG A 168 24.35 -20.69 -32.56
CA ARG A 168 24.88 -22.06 -32.50
C ARG A 168 24.39 -22.92 -33.66
#